data_AF-A2BWU6-F1
#
_entry.id   AF-A2BWU6-F1
#
_cell.length_a   1.000
_cell.length_b   1.000
_cell.length_c   1.000
_cell.angle_alpha   90.00
_cell.angle_beta   90.00
_cell.angle_gamma   90.00
#
_symmetry.space_group_name_H-M   'P 1'
#
loop_
_entity.id
_entity.type
_entity.pdbx_description
1 polymer ?
#
loop_
_entity_poly.entity_id
_entity_poly.type
_entity_poly.pdbx_seq_one_letter_code
_entity_poly.pdbx_strand_id
1 'polypeptide(L)'
;MTILDKVKIGNKVNVNLFLSKDRLSKETIEAINISSECTISDFKITDGKGIGVIVNLPNGKEEWFFENEIQIFDDKGNIVEKEENINENNNYVFDLINNLSYEPKFKPIKLMNPINFFNWLIVSVKDIF
;
A
#
# COMPACT_ATOMS: atom_id res chain seq x y z
N MET A 1 -8.01 -5.15 -8.18
CA MET A 1 -9.45 -4.85 -8.17
C MET A 1 -9.63 -3.50 -7.50
N THR A 2 -10.19 -2.52 -8.20
CA THR A 2 -10.35 -1.14 -7.70
C THR A 2 -11.47 -1.08 -6.66
N ILE A 3 -11.33 -0.26 -5.60
CA ILE A 3 -12.38 -0.09 -4.56
C ILE A 3 -13.76 0.17 -5.15
N LEU A 4 -13.81 0.89 -6.28
CA LEU A 4 -15.04 1.27 -6.98
C LEU A 4 -15.88 0.08 -7.40
N ASP A 5 -15.27 -1.06 -7.69
CA ASP A 5 -16.01 -2.25 -8.13
C ASP A 5 -16.77 -2.92 -6.97
N LYS A 6 -16.30 -2.69 -5.73
CA LYS A 6 -16.89 -3.28 -4.51
C LYS A 6 -17.79 -2.32 -3.74
N VAL A 7 -17.66 -1.02 -3.98
CA VAL A 7 -18.25 0.01 -3.12
C VAL A 7 -19.25 0.85 -3.88
N LYS A 8 -20.46 0.92 -3.34
CA LYS A 8 -21.55 1.77 -3.85
C LYS A 8 -21.90 2.85 -2.83
N ILE A 9 -22.47 3.94 -3.33
CA ILE A 9 -23.07 4.99 -2.49
C ILE A 9 -24.15 4.34 -1.61
N GLY A 10 -24.14 4.67 -0.31
CA GLY A 10 -25.04 4.08 0.69
C GLY A 10 -24.48 2.85 1.41
N ASN A 11 -23.33 2.30 0.99
CA ASN A 11 -22.69 1.22 1.73
C ASN A 11 -22.13 1.73 3.07
N LYS A 12 -22.19 0.87 4.08
CA LYS A 12 -21.50 1.07 5.36
C LYS A 12 -20.03 0.69 5.22
N VAL A 13 -19.16 1.53 5.75
CA VAL A 13 -17.73 1.29 5.80
C VAL A 13 -17.14 1.68 7.14
N ASN A 14 -15.99 1.10 7.46
CA ASN A 14 -15.24 1.44 8.66
C ASN A 14 -14.01 2.27 8.30
N VAL A 15 -13.74 3.33 9.06
CA VAL A 15 -12.59 4.20 8.85
C VAL A 15 -11.44 3.79 9.78
N ASN A 16 -10.28 3.53 9.20
CA ASN A 16 -9.06 3.31 9.95
C ASN A 16 -8.46 4.64 10.42
N LEU A 17 -8.66 4.92 11.71
CA LEU A 17 -8.15 6.11 12.38
C LEU A 17 -6.61 6.19 12.40
N PHE A 18 -5.90 5.06 12.41
CA PHE A 18 -4.43 5.07 12.50
C PHE A 18 -3.79 5.77 11.30
N LEU A 19 -4.34 5.57 10.10
CA LEU A 19 -3.83 6.15 8.86
C LEU A 19 -4.33 7.57 8.61
N SER A 20 -5.53 7.90 9.11
CA SER A 20 -6.22 9.16 8.78
C SER A 20 -5.94 10.29 9.78
N LYS A 21 -5.35 9.99 10.94
CA LYS A 21 -5.27 10.90 12.10
C LYS A 21 -4.62 12.25 11.80
N ASP A 22 -3.63 12.28 10.93
CA ASP A 22 -2.80 13.47 10.69
C ASP A 22 -3.55 14.59 9.93
N ARG A 23 -4.60 14.25 9.18
CA ARG A 23 -5.40 15.23 8.41
C ARG A 23 -6.68 15.65 9.12
N LEU A 24 -7.23 14.81 9.98
CA LEU A 24 -8.58 15.01 10.52
C LEU A 24 -8.61 16.05 11.65
N SER A 25 -9.74 16.76 11.74
CA SER A 25 -10.02 17.59 12.90
C SER A 25 -10.27 16.75 14.16
N LYS A 26 -10.00 17.31 15.35
CA LYS A 26 -10.26 16.62 16.63
C LYS A 26 -11.71 16.15 16.77
N GLU A 27 -12.65 16.97 16.31
CA GLU A 27 -14.08 16.67 16.35
C GLU A 27 -14.44 15.47 15.45
N THR A 28 -13.82 15.37 14.28
CA THR A 28 -13.99 14.22 13.38
C THR A 28 -13.42 12.95 14.01
N ILE A 29 -12.25 13.04 14.65
CA ILE A 29 -11.63 11.90 15.35
C ILE A 29 -12.53 11.41 16.49
N GLU A 30 -13.10 12.32 17.27
CA GLU A 30 -14.05 11.98 18.34
C GLU A 30 -15.31 11.30 17.80
N ALA A 31 -15.88 11.80 16.69
CA ALA A 31 -17.04 11.18 16.05
C ALA A 31 -16.77 9.74 15.59
N ILE A 32 -15.60 9.49 14.99
CA ILE A 32 -15.21 8.15 14.53
C ILE A 32 -14.90 7.21 15.71
N ASN A 33 -14.38 7.74 16.82
CA ASN A 33 -14.16 6.97 18.05
C ASN A 33 -15.48 6.52 18.69
N ILE A 34 -16.55 7.32 18.56
CA ILE A 34 -17.88 6.96 19.06
C ILE A 34 -18.53 5.90 18.16
N SER A 35 -18.45 6.10 16.84
CA SER A 35 -18.91 5.12 15.86
C SER A 35 -18.03 5.18 14.63
N SER A 36 -17.30 4.10 14.39
CA SER A 36 -16.40 4.00 13.23
C SER A 36 -17.15 3.58 11.96
N GLU A 37 -18.44 3.21 12.08
CA GLU A 37 -19.32 2.92 10.94
C GLU A 37 -19.81 4.22 10.30
N CYS A 38 -19.34 4.49 9.09
CA CYS A 38 -19.75 5.64 8.29
C CYS A 38 -20.50 5.17 7.04
N THR A 39 -21.37 6.02 6.50
CA THR A 39 -22.09 5.71 5.25
C THR A 39 -21.49 6.51 4.11
N ILE A 40 -21.26 5.87 2.97
CA ILE A 40 -20.69 6.55 1.80
C ILE A 40 -21.72 7.45 1.15
N SER A 41 -21.38 8.73 0.97
CA SER A 41 -22.21 9.71 0.28
C SER A 41 -21.80 9.88 -1.17
N ASP A 42 -20.49 9.97 -1.46
CA ASP A 42 -19.99 10.23 -2.82
C ASP A 42 -18.51 9.83 -2.97
N PHE A 43 -17.93 10.06 -4.15
CA PHE A 43 -16.52 9.82 -4.46
C PHE A 43 -15.84 11.09 -4.97
N LYS A 44 -14.57 11.25 -4.64
CA LYS A 44 -13.74 12.40 -5.03
C LYS A 44 -12.48 11.92 -5.74
N ILE A 45 -12.14 12.55 -6.86
CA ILE A 45 -10.85 12.29 -7.51
C ILE A 45 -9.74 13.01 -6.73
N THR A 46 -8.68 12.29 -6.39
CA THR A 46 -7.49 12.86 -5.73
C THR A 46 -6.34 13.01 -6.72
N ASP A 47 -5.41 13.93 -6.43
CA ASP A 47 -4.31 14.22 -7.34
C ASP A 47 -3.43 12.97 -7.58
N GLY A 48 -3.07 12.77 -8.85
CA GLY A 48 -2.08 11.80 -9.29
C GLY A 48 -2.60 10.48 -9.86
N LYS A 49 -3.75 9.95 -9.39
CA LYS A 49 -4.48 8.73 -9.88
C LYS A 49 -5.46 8.13 -8.85
N GLY A 50 -5.56 8.68 -7.64
CA GLY A 50 -6.34 8.07 -6.56
C GLY A 50 -7.83 8.43 -6.59
N ILE A 51 -8.64 7.58 -5.97
CA ILE A 51 -10.02 7.88 -5.61
C ILE A 51 -10.11 8.00 -4.09
N GLY A 52 -10.66 9.13 -3.65
CA GLY A 52 -11.14 9.34 -2.29
C GLY A 52 -12.63 9.02 -2.21
N VAL A 53 -13.07 8.59 -1.04
CA VAL A 53 -14.46 8.29 -0.74
C VAL A 53 -14.96 9.32 0.26
N ILE A 54 -16.08 9.95 -0.05
CA ILE A 54 -16.77 10.88 0.85
C ILE A 54 -17.73 10.06 1.71
N VAL A 55 -17.62 10.20 3.01
CA VAL A 55 -18.46 9.51 3.99
C VAL A 55 -19.18 10.52 4.88
N ASN A 56 -20.43 10.21 5.19
CA ASN A 56 -21.18 10.91 6.21
C ASN A 56 -20.86 10.29 7.57
N LEU A 57 -20.32 11.12 8.46
CA LEU A 57 -20.00 10.77 9.83
C LEU A 57 -21.27 10.77 10.71
N PRO A 58 -21.23 10.09 11.87
CA PRO A 58 -22.36 10.07 12.80
C PRO A 58 -22.73 11.46 13.36
N ASN A 59 -21.82 12.44 13.31
CA ASN A 59 -22.08 13.83 13.69
C ASN A 59 -22.78 14.65 12.58
N GLY A 60 -23.10 14.03 11.43
CA GLY A 60 -23.73 14.68 10.28
C GLY A 60 -22.77 15.53 9.42
N LYS A 61 -21.46 15.46 9.67
CA LYS A 61 -20.45 16.08 8.81
C LYS A 61 -20.03 15.12 7.71
N GLU A 62 -19.70 15.69 6.57
CA GLU A 62 -19.12 14.95 5.46
C GLU A 62 -17.61 15.16 5.46
N GLU A 63 -16.86 14.06 5.43
CA GLU A 63 -15.41 14.09 5.29
C GLU A 63 -14.99 13.05 4.25
N TRP A 64 -13.84 13.29 3.63
CA TRP A 64 -13.33 12.39 2.61
C TRP A 64 -12.09 11.65 3.12
N PHE A 65 -12.00 10.39 2.74
CA PHE A 65 -10.95 9.45 3.12
C PHE A 65 -10.35 8.81 1.89
N PHE A 66 -9.10 8.38 2.00
CA PHE A 66 -8.45 7.63 0.95
C PHE A 66 -8.93 6.18 0.90
N GLU A 67 -8.73 5.57 -0.26
CA GLU A 67 -9.04 4.17 -0.52
C GLU A 67 -8.45 3.19 0.51
N ASN A 68 -7.24 3.46 0.99
CA ASN A 68 -6.50 2.62 1.94
C ASN A 68 -6.88 2.89 3.40
N GLU A 69 -7.52 4.02 3.67
CA GLU A 69 -8.01 4.40 4.99
C GLU A 69 -9.36 3.75 5.31
N ILE A 70 -10.05 3.23 4.30
CA ILE A 70 -11.39 2.66 4.44
C ILE A 70 -11.34 1.13 4.38
N GLN A 71 -12.01 0.51 5.34
CA GLN A 71 -12.28 -0.91 5.38
C GLN A 71 -13.73 -1.16 4.97
N ILE A 72 -13.91 -2.00 3.95
CA ILE A 72 -15.23 -2.43 3.48
C ILE A 72 -15.58 -3.74 4.18
N PHE A 73 -16.83 -3.85 4.59
CA PHE A 73 -17.38 -5.11 5.06
C PHE A 73 -17.91 -5.93 3.88
N ASP A 74 -17.59 -7.21 3.85
CA ASP A 74 -18.24 -8.18 2.96
C ASP A 74 -19.69 -8.44 3.42
N ASP A 75 -20.51 -9.08 2.58
CA ASP A 75 -21.92 -9.43 2.91
C ASP A 75 -22.06 -10.31 4.18
N LYS A 76 -20.93 -10.82 4.68
CA LYS A 76 -20.79 -11.65 5.90
C LYS A 76 -20.29 -10.87 7.11
N GLY A 77 -20.07 -9.57 7.01
CA GLY A 77 -19.56 -8.70 8.09
C GLY A 77 -18.06 -8.80 8.35
N ASN A 78 -17.31 -9.48 7.49
CA ASN A 78 -15.85 -9.58 7.60
C ASN A 78 -15.17 -8.41 6.88
N ILE A 79 -14.06 -7.93 7.42
CA ILE A 79 -13.22 -6.91 6.76
C ILE A 79 -12.63 -7.55 5.49
N VAL A 80 -12.93 -6.97 4.33
CA VAL A 80 -12.27 -7.36 3.07
C VAL A 80 -10.87 -6.79 3.11
N GLU A 81 -9.90 -7.59 3.57
CA GLU A 81 -8.50 -7.23 3.44
C GLU A 81 -8.17 -7.03 1.96
N LYS A 82 -7.57 -5.88 1.66
CA LYS A 82 -6.95 -5.68 0.35
C LYS A 82 -5.76 -6.61 0.29
N GLU A 83 -5.81 -7.59 -0.60
CA GLU A 83 -4.61 -8.31 -1.02
C GLU A 83 -3.64 -7.28 -1.62
N GLU A 84 -2.70 -6.82 -0.80
CA GLU A 84 -1.49 -6.20 -1.31
C GLU A 84 -0.81 -7.25 -2.17
N ASN A 85 -0.77 -7.02 -3.48
CA ASN A 85 0.05 -7.81 -4.39
C ASN A 85 1.52 -7.57 -4.00
N ILE A 86 2.03 -8.33 -3.04
CA ILE A 86 3.46 -8.47 -2.83
C ILE A 86 3.97 -9.16 -4.10
N ASN A 87 4.57 -8.36 -4.98
CA ASN A 87 5.11 -8.80 -6.27
C ASN A 87 5.78 -10.18 -6.17
N GLU A 88 5.17 -11.19 -6.79
CA GLU A 88 5.77 -12.53 -6.99
C GLU A 88 7.09 -12.46 -7.80
N ASN A 89 7.42 -11.31 -8.38
CA ASN A 89 8.64 -11.08 -9.17
C ASN A 89 9.95 -11.10 -8.36
N ASN A 90 9.89 -11.02 -7.03
CA ASN A 90 11.11 -11.00 -6.21
C ASN A 90 11.88 -12.32 -6.29
N ASN A 91 11.17 -13.45 -6.41
CA ASN A 91 11.79 -14.77 -6.38
C ASN A 91 12.62 -15.03 -7.64
N TYR A 92 12.13 -14.65 -8.83
CA TYR A 92 12.84 -14.86 -10.08
C TYR A 92 14.15 -14.08 -10.19
N VAL A 93 14.16 -12.82 -9.74
CA VAL A 93 15.38 -12.00 -9.73
C VAL A 93 16.38 -12.55 -8.72
N PHE A 94 15.91 -12.98 -7.55
CA PHE A 94 16.74 -13.59 -6.52
C PHE A 94 17.35 -14.92 -6.96
N ASP A 95 16.57 -15.78 -7.64
CA ASP A 95 17.05 -17.05 -8.19
C ASP A 95 18.10 -16.83 -9.29
N LEU A 96 17.90 -15.81 -10.14
CA LEU A 96 18.87 -15.44 -11.17
C LEU A 96 20.17 -14.91 -10.57
N ILE A 97 20.08 -14.14 -9.49
CA ILE A 97 21.23 -13.65 -8.73
C ILE A 97 21.96 -14.81 -8.02
N ASN A 98 21.21 -15.77 -7.46
CA ASN A 98 21.79 -16.92 -6.77
C ASN A 98 22.56 -17.86 -7.70
N ASN A 99 22.12 -17.96 -8.95
CA ASN A 99 22.76 -18.78 -9.98
C ASN A 99 23.93 -18.08 -10.69
N LEU A 100 24.32 -16.86 -10.30
CA LEU A 100 25.49 -16.17 -10.85
C LEU A 100 26.78 -16.90 -10.43
N SER A 101 27.45 -17.52 -11.39
CA SER A 101 28.81 -18.04 -11.21
C SER A 101 29.82 -16.89 -11.31
N TYR A 102 30.35 -16.42 -10.18
CA TYR A 102 31.40 -15.41 -10.14
C TYR A 102 32.74 -16.01 -9.71
N GLU A 103 33.78 -15.78 -10.50
CA GLU A 103 35.15 -16.08 -10.10
C GLU A 103 35.80 -14.82 -9.49
N PRO A 104 36.37 -14.91 -8.27
CA PRO A 104 36.96 -13.75 -7.61
C PRO A 104 38.16 -13.20 -8.37
N LYS A 105 38.02 -11.98 -8.89
CA LYS A 105 39.09 -11.25 -9.59
C LYS A 105 39.73 -10.23 -8.64
N PHE A 106 40.85 -10.59 -8.03
CA PHE A 106 41.57 -9.72 -7.07
C PHE A 106 42.35 -8.55 -7.68
N LYS A 107 42.40 -8.42 -9.02
CA LYS A 107 43.14 -7.34 -9.69
C LYS A 107 42.21 -6.16 -10.02
N PRO A 108 42.53 -4.92 -9.58
CA PRO A 108 41.67 -3.75 -9.80
C PRO A 108 41.44 -3.44 -11.29
N ILE A 109 42.43 -3.71 -12.14
CA ILE A 109 42.32 -3.54 -13.60
C ILE A 109 41.19 -4.38 -14.22
N LYS A 110 40.84 -5.52 -13.60
CA LYS A 110 39.77 -6.41 -14.10
C LYS A 110 38.37 -5.92 -13.70
N LEU A 111 38.27 -5.11 -12.64
CA LEU A 111 37.03 -4.49 -12.16
C LEU A 111 36.69 -3.22 -12.94
N MET A 112 37.62 -2.62 -13.69
CA MET A 112 37.31 -1.50 -14.59
C MET A 112 36.39 -1.89 -15.75
N ASN A 113 36.21 -3.18 -16.03
CA ASN A 113 35.16 -3.63 -16.93
C ASN A 113 33.80 -3.51 -16.22
N PRO A 114 32.85 -2.72 -16.74
CA PRO A 114 31.55 -2.48 -16.10
C PRO A 114 30.81 -3.77 -15.72
N ILE A 115 30.86 -4.80 -16.57
CA ILE A 115 30.18 -6.08 -16.34
C ILE A 115 30.81 -6.83 -15.16
N ASN A 116 32.15 -6.81 -15.06
CA ASN A 116 32.85 -7.42 -13.92
C ASN A 116 32.58 -6.65 -12.62
N PHE A 117 32.46 -5.32 -12.68
CA PHE A 117 32.13 -4.49 -11.53
C PHE A 117 30.74 -4.82 -10.97
N PHE A 118 29.72 -4.90 -11.83
CA PHE A 118 28.36 -5.24 -11.39
C PHE A 118 28.28 -6.65 -10.80
N ASN A 119 28.94 -7.64 -11.41
CA ASN A 119 28.97 -9.00 -10.87
C ASN A 119 29.66 -9.06 -9.50
N TRP A 120 30.79 -8.35 -9.34
CA TRP A 120 31.48 -8.25 -8.05
C TRP A 120 30.61 -7.54 -6.99
N LEU A 121 29.91 -6.47 -7.37
CA LEU A 121 29.04 -5.72 -6.48
C LEU A 121 27.88 -6.58 -5.96
N ILE A 122 27.20 -7.30 -6.85
CA ILE A 122 26.08 -8.19 -6.50
C ILE A 122 26.52 -9.28 -5.51
N VAL A 123 27.66 -9.93 -5.78
CA VAL A 123 28.22 -10.97 -4.90
C VAL A 123 28.66 -10.38 -3.55
N SER A 124 29.28 -9.20 -3.55
CA SER A 124 29.73 -8.56 -2.32
C SER A 124 28.56 -8.15 -1.42
N VAL A 125 27.44 -7.70 -2.01
CA VAL A 125 26.20 -7.44 -1.26
C VAL A 125 25.62 -8.75 -0.70
N LYS A 126 25.65 -9.85 -1.47
CA LYS A 126 25.23 -11.17 -0.99
C LYS A 126 26.07 -11.69 0.18
N ASP A 127 27.36 -11.36 0.25
CA ASP A 127 28.22 -11.77 1.37
C ASP A 127 27.98 -10.95 2.66
N ILE A 128 27.33 -9.78 2.57
CA ILE A 128 27.09 -8.86 3.70
C ILE A 128 25.78 -9.16 4.44
N PHE A 129 24.75 -9.62 3.72
CA PHE A 129 23.40 -9.88 4.22
C PHE A 129 23.13 -11.38 4.35
#